data_AF-A0A969VNG7-F1
#
_entry.id   AF-A0A969VNG7-F1
#
_cell.length_a   1.000
_cell.length_b   1.000
_cell.length_c   1.000
_cell.angle_alpha   90.00
_cell.angle_beta   90.00
_cell.angle_gamma   90.00
#
_symmetry.space_group_name_H-M   'P 1'
#
loop_
_entity.id
_entity.type
_entity.pdbx_description
1 polymer ?
#
loop_
_entity_poly.entity_id
_entity_poly.type
_entity_poly.pdbx_seq_one_letter_code
_entity_poly.pdbx_strand_id
1 'polypeptide(L)'
;MRAALALCLLTAAPASANPELLEFMGGQGCTFGADRGAVAKATGLRVDTINAFIAQSLDDGTAVQECEYVVLGEKVCTIRLLDVESAYTVASPEIVAMTSPVDAYAADGDPGCFLVDPLSAFDALDGGSPGAGFADYIAFIGAGIISGDLRFYSPSVLRTPFGFQNVRGPCAAVPDIEVIDRSHVALTTGFGGYIRALGAETLCEGDQSGDLSYEVSVMAQYTATVQGFDLSDKEKDQPRINAWLWFEYDLIAMAAGWHEGLTSTERGTPRPPLCHYD
;
A
#
# COMPACT_ATOMS: atom_id res chain seq x y z
N MET A 1 -43.16 -54.01 -4.09
CA MET A 1 -42.48 -52.92 -4.81
C MET A 1 -41.82 -52.02 -3.78
N ARG A 2 -40.48 -52.04 -3.70
CA ARG A 2 -39.68 -51.16 -2.82
C ARG A 2 -39.03 -50.10 -3.72
N ALA A 3 -39.43 -48.84 -3.57
CA ALA A 3 -38.82 -47.72 -4.28
C ALA A 3 -37.51 -47.35 -3.58
N ALA A 4 -36.39 -47.44 -4.30
CA ALA A 4 -35.09 -46.99 -3.83
C ALA A 4 -34.98 -45.48 -4.11
N LEU A 5 -34.86 -44.68 -3.05
CA LEU A 5 -34.47 -43.27 -3.14
C LEU A 5 -32.97 -43.23 -3.46
N ALA A 6 -32.62 -42.82 -4.68
CA ALA A 6 -31.25 -42.50 -5.04
C ALA A 6 -30.96 -41.06 -4.57
N LEU A 7 -30.22 -40.93 -3.48
CA LEU A 7 -29.72 -39.66 -2.98
C LEU A 7 -28.52 -39.26 -3.86
N CYS A 8 -28.75 -38.40 -4.85
CA CYS A 8 -27.67 -37.78 -5.63
C CYS A 8 -26.91 -36.81 -4.72
N LEU A 9 -25.83 -37.29 -4.12
CA LEU A 9 -24.77 -36.45 -3.55
C LEU A 9 -24.06 -35.74 -4.72
N LEU A 10 -24.54 -34.55 -5.07
CA LEU A 10 -23.77 -33.59 -5.86
C LEU A 10 -22.58 -33.17 -5.01
N THR A 11 -21.44 -33.85 -5.19
CA THR A 11 -20.16 -33.33 -4.72
C THR A 11 -19.84 -32.11 -5.58
N ALA A 12 -20.18 -30.92 -5.08
CA ALA A 12 -19.66 -29.69 -5.65
C ALA A 12 -18.13 -29.80 -5.62
N ALA A 13 -17.50 -29.79 -6.80
CA ALA A 13 -16.06 -29.69 -6.87
C ALA A 13 -15.64 -28.42 -6.11
N PRO A 14 -14.54 -28.44 -5.34
CA PRO A 14 -14.06 -27.24 -4.67
C PRO A 14 -13.91 -26.15 -5.73
N ALA A 15 -14.57 -25.02 -5.51
CA ALA A 15 -14.44 -23.87 -6.37
C ALA A 15 -13.02 -23.31 -6.18
N SER A 16 -12.05 -23.92 -6.87
CA SER A 16 -10.72 -23.35 -6.99
C SER A 16 -10.90 -21.93 -7.53
N ALA A 17 -10.41 -20.94 -6.79
CA ALA A 17 -10.57 -19.55 -7.14
C ALA A 17 -10.14 -19.32 -8.59
N ASN A 18 -10.96 -18.57 -9.35
CA ASN A 18 -10.58 -18.14 -10.68
C ASN A 18 -9.28 -17.29 -10.55
N PRO A 19 -8.20 -17.60 -11.28
CA PRO A 19 -6.98 -16.79 -11.29
C PRO A 19 -7.22 -15.30 -11.50
N GLU A 20 -8.19 -14.93 -12.37
CA GLU A 20 -8.56 -13.54 -12.67
C GLU A 20 -9.15 -12.83 -11.43
N LEU A 21 -9.90 -13.57 -10.60
CA LEU A 21 -10.43 -13.04 -9.34
C LEU A 21 -9.29 -12.79 -8.35
N LEU A 22 -8.42 -13.79 -8.13
CA LEU A 22 -7.30 -13.64 -7.18
C LEU A 22 -6.31 -12.58 -7.64
N GLU A 23 -6.10 -12.47 -8.96
CA GLU A 23 -5.33 -11.40 -9.57
C GLU A 23 -5.93 -10.05 -9.18
N PHE A 24 -7.18 -9.78 -9.54
CA PHE A 24 -7.84 -8.51 -9.19
C PHE A 24 -7.81 -8.25 -7.67
N MET A 25 -8.17 -9.24 -6.86
CA MET A 25 -8.24 -9.11 -5.41
C MET A 25 -6.88 -8.87 -4.75
N GLY A 26 -5.78 -9.35 -5.34
CA GLY A 26 -4.43 -9.07 -4.84
C GLY A 26 -4.13 -7.56 -4.76
N GLY A 27 -4.62 -6.77 -5.73
CA GLY A 27 -4.51 -5.31 -5.71
C GLY A 27 -5.53 -4.61 -4.81
N GLN A 28 -6.54 -5.34 -4.34
CA GLN A 28 -7.58 -4.87 -3.40
C GLN A 28 -7.30 -5.30 -1.96
N GLY A 29 -6.04 -5.65 -1.64
CA GLY A 29 -5.65 -6.09 -0.30
C GLY A 29 -6.24 -7.46 0.05
N CYS A 30 -6.54 -8.29 -0.95
CA CYS A 30 -7.17 -9.61 -0.75
C CYS A 30 -8.44 -9.55 0.08
N THR A 31 -9.16 -8.42 0.02
CA THR A 31 -10.28 -8.12 0.90
C THR A 31 -11.53 -7.76 0.13
N PHE A 32 -12.61 -8.40 0.53
CA PHE A 32 -13.92 -8.35 -0.07
C PHE A 32 -14.82 -7.46 0.80
N GLY A 33 -15.14 -6.22 0.39
CA GLY A 33 -16.13 -5.32 1.08
C GLY A 33 -17.57 -5.45 0.57
N ALA A 34 -18.55 -4.68 1.07
CA ALA A 34 -19.97 -4.90 0.76
C ALA A 34 -20.35 -4.88 -0.74
N ASP A 35 -19.68 -4.04 -1.57
CA ASP A 35 -19.96 -3.95 -3.01
C ASP A 35 -19.31 -5.07 -3.83
N ARG A 36 -19.97 -6.23 -3.85
CA ARG A 36 -19.62 -7.37 -4.73
C ARG A 36 -19.86 -7.07 -6.21
N GLY A 37 -20.69 -6.09 -6.53
CA GLY A 37 -21.04 -5.71 -7.90
C GLY A 37 -19.86 -5.08 -8.62
N ALA A 38 -19.10 -4.22 -7.95
CA ALA A 38 -17.87 -3.64 -8.48
C ALA A 38 -16.84 -4.73 -8.85
N VAL A 39 -16.62 -5.70 -7.97
CA VAL A 39 -15.70 -6.83 -8.23
C VAL A 39 -16.18 -7.68 -9.41
N ALA A 40 -17.46 -8.02 -9.44
CA ALA A 40 -18.08 -8.75 -10.55
C ALA A 40 -17.89 -8.02 -11.89
N LYS A 41 -18.11 -6.70 -11.92
CA LYS A 41 -17.92 -5.87 -13.10
C LYS A 41 -16.46 -5.83 -13.55
N ALA A 42 -15.52 -5.66 -12.62
CA ALA A 42 -14.09 -5.58 -12.94
C ALA A 42 -13.51 -6.90 -13.45
N THR A 43 -14.00 -8.03 -12.93
CA THR A 43 -13.51 -9.38 -13.28
C THR A 43 -14.32 -10.07 -14.37
N GLY A 44 -15.50 -9.53 -14.74
CA GLY A 44 -16.45 -10.20 -15.63
C GLY A 44 -17.15 -11.42 -15.00
N LEU A 45 -16.97 -11.66 -13.70
CA LEU A 45 -17.57 -12.78 -12.99
C LEU A 45 -18.99 -12.46 -12.51
N ARG A 46 -19.77 -13.52 -12.27
CA ARG A 46 -21.08 -13.38 -11.63
C ARG A 46 -20.92 -13.20 -10.12
N VAL A 47 -21.77 -12.36 -9.53
CA VAL A 47 -21.82 -12.15 -8.07
C VAL A 47 -22.00 -13.48 -7.33
N ASP A 48 -22.86 -14.39 -7.81
CA ASP A 48 -23.05 -15.72 -7.19
C ASP A 48 -21.76 -16.55 -7.15
N THR A 49 -20.91 -16.43 -8.17
CA THR A 49 -19.63 -17.13 -8.22
C THR A 49 -18.65 -16.57 -7.17
N ILE A 50 -18.63 -15.25 -7.00
CA ILE A 50 -17.82 -14.59 -5.97
C ILE A 50 -18.32 -14.97 -4.58
N ASN A 51 -19.63 -14.94 -4.35
CA ASN A 51 -20.23 -15.31 -3.06
C ASN A 51 -19.97 -16.78 -2.70
N ALA A 52 -20.06 -17.70 -3.66
CA ALA A 52 -19.73 -19.10 -3.44
C ALA A 52 -18.25 -19.30 -3.06
N PHE A 53 -17.35 -18.57 -3.71
CA PHE A 53 -15.92 -18.60 -3.36
C PHE A 53 -15.63 -18.05 -1.96
N ILE A 54 -16.27 -16.95 -1.58
CA ILE A 54 -16.18 -16.37 -0.24
C ILE A 54 -16.68 -17.36 0.81
N ALA A 55 -17.88 -17.93 0.61
CA ALA A 55 -18.46 -18.91 1.53
C ALA A 55 -17.56 -20.13 1.72
N GLN A 56 -17.06 -20.70 0.62
CA GLN A 56 -16.12 -21.82 0.68
C GLN A 56 -14.83 -21.45 1.43
N SER A 57 -14.29 -20.26 1.20
CA SER A 57 -13.04 -19.83 1.85
C SER A 57 -13.21 -19.64 3.36
N LEU A 58 -14.38 -19.14 3.79
CA LEU A 58 -14.76 -19.07 5.20
C LEU A 58 -14.94 -20.47 5.82
N ASP A 59 -15.66 -21.36 5.13
CA ASP A 59 -15.89 -22.74 5.58
C ASP A 59 -14.57 -23.53 5.73
N ASP A 60 -13.60 -23.28 4.84
CA ASP A 60 -12.28 -23.89 4.86
C ASP A 60 -11.32 -23.25 5.88
N GLY A 61 -11.74 -22.18 6.57
CA GLY A 61 -10.89 -21.43 7.50
C GLY A 61 -9.70 -20.72 6.83
N THR A 62 -9.84 -20.44 5.54
CA THR A 62 -8.82 -19.76 4.72
C THR A 62 -9.13 -18.28 4.47
N ALA A 63 -10.25 -17.80 5.02
CA ALA A 63 -10.65 -16.40 5.10
C ALA A 63 -11.25 -16.10 6.48
N VAL A 64 -11.28 -14.83 6.85
CA VAL A 64 -11.88 -14.33 8.10
C VAL A 64 -12.95 -13.29 7.78
N GLN A 65 -14.06 -13.32 8.50
CA GLN A 65 -15.10 -12.29 8.44
C GLN A 65 -14.75 -11.17 9.42
N GLU A 66 -14.65 -9.95 8.91
CA GLU A 66 -14.28 -8.73 9.62
C GLU A 66 -15.39 -7.69 9.40
N CYS A 67 -16.41 -7.70 10.25
CA CYS A 67 -17.65 -6.91 10.06
C CYS A 67 -18.26 -7.12 8.66
N GLU A 68 -18.24 -6.12 7.77
CA GLU A 68 -18.77 -6.24 6.40
C GLU A 68 -17.73 -6.74 5.38
N TYR A 69 -16.48 -6.92 5.81
CA TYR A 69 -15.37 -7.37 4.99
C TYR A 69 -15.11 -8.87 5.16
N VAL A 70 -14.59 -9.49 4.10
CA VAL A 70 -13.97 -10.82 4.17
C VAL A 70 -12.52 -10.70 3.74
N VAL A 71 -11.59 -11.06 4.62
CA VAL A 71 -10.16 -11.00 4.37
C VAL A 71 -9.66 -12.40 4.03
N LEU A 72 -9.08 -12.57 2.84
CA LEU A 72 -8.48 -13.84 2.45
C LEU A 72 -7.11 -14.02 3.09
N GLY A 73 -6.84 -15.23 3.57
CA GLY A 73 -5.53 -15.63 4.07
C GLY A 73 -4.47 -15.63 2.97
N GLU A 74 -3.20 -15.49 3.38
CA GLU A 74 -2.06 -15.38 2.46
C GLU A 74 -1.89 -16.60 1.53
N LYS A 75 -2.28 -17.78 2.01
CA LYS A 75 -2.24 -19.03 1.22
C LYS A 75 -3.25 -19.05 0.07
N VAL A 76 -4.27 -18.19 0.11
CA VAL A 76 -5.32 -18.08 -0.91
C VAL A 76 -5.06 -16.89 -1.83
N CYS A 77 -4.69 -15.75 -1.26
CA CYS A 77 -4.47 -14.52 -2.01
C CYS A 77 -3.23 -13.78 -1.50
N THR A 78 -2.35 -13.45 -2.44
CA THR A 78 -1.16 -12.64 -2.21
C THR A 78 -1.49 -11.16 -2.45
N ILE A 79 -1.31 -10.34 -1.42
CA ILE A 79 -1.43 -8.88 -1.55
C ILE A 79 -0.27 -8.39 -2.40
N ARG A 80 -0.57 -7.54 -3.37
CA ARG A 80 0.38 -6.97 -4.31
C ARG A 80 0.14 -5.48 -4.46
N LEU A 81 1.15 -4.76 -4.95
CA LEU A 81 0.99 -3.36 -5.31
C LEU A 81 -0.12 -3.25 -6.36
N LEU A 82 -1.07 -2.33 -6.11
CA LEU A 82 -2.09 -1.95 -7.08
C LEU A 82 -1.42 -1.12 -8.19
N ASP A 83 -1.96 -1.19 -9.40
CA ASP A 83 -1.67 -0.18 -10.42
C ASP A 83 -2.45 1.10 -10.08
N VAL A 84 -1.78 2.06 -9.46
CA VAL A 84 -2.36 3.38 -9.15
C VAL A 84 -2.23 4.24 -10.40
N GLU A 85 -3.37 4.55 -11.02
CA GLU A 85 -3.41 5.47 -12.16
C GLU A 85 -3.21 6.92 -11.69
N SER A 86 -2.29 7.62 -12.33
CA SER A 86 -2.04 9.06 -12.11
C SER A 86 -2.06 9.79 -13.45
N ALA A 87 -2.70 10.96 -13.48
CA ALA A 87 -2.65 11.86 -14.64
C ALA A 87 -1.28 12.55 -14.81
N TYR A 88 -0.44 12.49 -13.77
CA TYR A 88 0.86 13.16 -13.70
C TYR A 88 2.00 12.16 -13.60
N THR A 89 3.15 12.55 -14.14
CA THR A 89 4.43 11.83 -14.01
C THR A 89 5.50 12.80 -13.55
N VAL A 90 6.67 12.32 -13.11
CA VAL A 90 7.78 13.20 -12.74
C VAL A 90 8.32 14.06 -13.90
N ALA A 91 7.92 13.73 -15.14
CA ALA A 91 8.25 14.50 -16.34
C ALA A 91 7.15 15.50 -16.75
N SER A 92 5.99 15.49 -16.09
CA SER A 92 4.91 16.45 -16.38
C SER A 92 5.38 17.88 -16.10
N PRO A 93 5.12 18.86 -16.98
CA PRO A 93 5.61 20.23 -16.82
C PRO A 93 5.28 20.87 -15.47
N GLU A 94 4.09 20.59 -14.95
CA GLU A 94 3.58 21.08 -13.66
C GLU A 94 4.41 20.50 -12.51
N ILE A 95 4.76 19.22 -12.58
CA ILE A 95 5.61 18.54 -11.59
C ILE A 95 7.06 19.04 -11.67
N VAL A 96 7.57 19.23 -12.88
CA VAL A 96 8.91 19.81 -13.08
C VAL A 96 8.99 21.22 -12.48
N ALA A 97 7.93 22.02 -12.61
CA ALA A 97 7.87 23.38 -12.07
C ALA A 97 7.91 23.44 -10.53
N MET A 98 7.44 22.39 -9.84
CA MET A 98 7.51 22.26 -8.37
C MET A 98 8.69 21.39 -7.90
N THR A 99 9.60 21.01 -8.79
CA THR A 99 10.77 20.20 -8.44
C THR A 99 11.99 21.10 -8.23
N SER A 100 12.68 20.95 -7.09
CA SER A 100 13.88 21.72 -6.77
C SER A 100 15.04 21.40 -7.74
N PRO A 101 15.98 22.34 -7.94
CA PRO A 101 17.28 22.04 -8.53
C PRO A 101 18.04 20.97 -7.73
N VAL A 102 18.96 20.25 -8.40
CA VAL A 102 19.77 19.16 -7.83
C VAL A 102 20.59 19.58 -6.61
N ASP A 103 21.04 20.84 -6.57
CA ASP A 103 21.95 21.37 -5.55
C ASP A 103 21.23 22.17 -4.44
N ALA A 104 19.90 22.28 -4.50
CA ALA A 104 19.12 23.11 -3.58
C ALA A 104 19.38 22.82 -2.09
N TYR A 105 19.61 21.55 -1.74
CA TYR A 105 19.84 21.08 -0.36
C TYR A 105 21.20 20.40 -0.19
N ALA A 106 22.14 20.60 -1.12
CA ALA A 106 23.46 19.97 -1.05
C ALA A 106 24.26 20.42 0.20
N ALA A 107 24.09 21.66 0.65
CA ALA A 107 24.73 22.19 1.86
C ALA A 107 24.25 21.50 3.15
N ASP A 108 23.03 20.97 3.15
CA ASP A 108 22.43 20.23 4.26
C ASP A 108 22.75 18.73 4.21
N GLY A 109 23.48 18.29 3.17
CA GLY A 109 23.87 16.90 2.97
C GLY A 109 22.82 16.05 2.24
N ASP A 110 21.88 16.70 1.54
CA ASP A 110 20.79 16.07 0.78
C ASP A 110 20.79 16.57 -0.67
N PRO A 111 21.84 16.31 -1.48
CA PRO A 111 21.77 16.62 -2.91
C PRO A 111 20.65 15.79 -3.57
N GLY A 112 19.96 16.35 -4.55
CA GLY A 112 18.83 15.72 -5.25
C GLY A 112 17.78 16.73 -5.68
N CYS A 113 16.80 16.27 -6.47
CA CYS A 113 15.65 17.07 -6.86
C CYS A 113 14.44 16.65 -6.02
N PHE A 114 13.83 17.57 -5.27
CA PHE A 114 12.73 17.27 -4.36
C PHE A 114 11.47 18.03 -4.78
N LEU A 115 10.30 17.43 -4.57
CA LEU A 115 9.04 18.16 -4.69
C LEU A 115 8.95 19.23 -3.59
N VAL A 116 8.64 20.46 -3.98
CA VAL A 116 8.48 21.63 -3.10
C VAL A 116 7.01 22.03 -3.06
N ASP A 117 6.43 22.02 -1.86
CA ASP A 117 5.03 22.33 -1.59
C ASP A 117 4.01 21.64 -2.54
N PRO A 118 4.14 20.32 -2.80
CA PRO A 118 3.38 19.67 -3.86
C PRO A 118 1.87 19.76 -3.64
N LEU A 119 1.37 19.60 -2.41
CA LEU A 119 -0.07 19.68 -2.15
C LEU A 119 -0.66 21.04 -2.55
N SER A 120 0.02 22.15 -2.25
CA SER A 120 -0.42 23.48 -2.67
C SER A 120 -0.40 23.65 -4.19
N ALA A 121 0.58 23.03 -4.86
CA ALA A 121 0.64 23.05 -6.32
C ALA A 121 -0.50 22.23 -6.95
N PHE A 122 -0.83 21.06 -6.39
CA PHE A 122 -1.98 20.27 -6.82
C PHE A 122 -3.30 20.99 -6.55
N ASP A 123 -3.45 21.65 -5.39
CA ASP A 123 -4.62 22.50 -5.11
C ASP A 123 -4.75 23.60 -6.17
N ALA A 124 -3.65 24.24 -6.58
CA ALA A 124 -3.67 25.24 -7.63
C ALA A 124 -4.07 24.69 -9.01
N LEU A 125 -3.74 23.42 -9.32
CA LEU A 125 -4.19 22.74 -10.53
C LEU A 125 -5.70 22.44 -10.49
N ASP A 126 -6.25 22.18 -9.30
CA ASP A 126 -7.68 21.91 -9.08
C ASP A 126 -8.46 23.13 -8.56
N GLY A 127 -8.19 24.31 -9.13
CA GLY A 127 -8.98 25.52 -8.88
C GLY A 127 -8.63 26.31 -7.62
N GLY A 128 -7.59 25.92 -6.87
CA GLY A 128 -6.92 26.70 -5.84
C GLY A 128 -7.55 26.66 -4.45
N SER A 129 -8.58 25.83 -4.23
CA SER A 129 -9.14 25.64 -2.89
C SER A 129 -8.28 24.65 -2.09
N PRO A 130 -7.99 24.91 -0.80
CA PRO A 130 -7.21 23.97 0.01
C PRO A 130 -7.80 22.57 0.01
N GLY A 131 -6.99 21.57 -0.32
CA GLY A 131 -7.35 20.15 -0.37
C GLY A 131 -8.08 19.70 -1.63
N ALA A 132 -8.39 20.59 -2.58
CA ALA A 132 -9.06 20.23 -3.82
C ALA A 132 -8.21 19.24 -4.65
N GLY A 133 -6.90 19.48 -4.74
CA GLY A 133 -5.98 18.65 -5.50
C GLY A 133 -5.50 17.39 -4.78
N PHE A 134 -6.04 17.09 -3.59
CA PHE A 134 -5.50 16.03 -2.74
C PHE A 134 -5.59 14.63 -3.36
N ALA A 135 -6.70 14.30 -4.04
CA ALA A 135 -6.87 13.01 -4.69
C ALA A 135 -5.84 12.79 -5.80
N ASP A 136 -5.59 13.82 -6.62
CA ASP A 136 -4.58 13.79 -7.67
C ASP A 136 -3.16 13.73 -7.09
N TYR A 137 -2.92 14.47 -6.00
CA TYR A 137 -1.64 14.45 -5.29
C TYR A 137 -1.33 13.05 -4.75
N ILE A 138 -2.25 12.41 -4.02
CA ILE A 138 -2.00 11.09 -3.44
C ILE A 138 -1.85 10.01 -4.52
N ALA A 139 -2.63 10.09 -5.61
CA ALA A 139 -2.48 9.21 -6.76
C ALA A 139 -1.10 9.37 -7.43
N PHE A 140 -0.64 10.60 -7.63
CA PHE A 140 0.67 10.89 -8.18
C PHE A 140 1.81 10.37 -7.30
N ILE A 141 1.75 10.62 -5.99
CA ILE A 141 2.77 10.13 -5.05
C ILE A 141 2.77 8.59 -5.03
N GLY A 142 1.61 7.95 -4.91
CA GLY A 142 1.49 6.49 -4.92
C GLY A 142 2.06 5.87 -6.19
N ALA A 143 1.67 6.37 -7.37
CA ALA A 143 2.18 5.91 -8.66
C ALA A 143 3.69 6.14 -8.80
N GLY A 144 4.20 7.29 -8.35
CA GLY A 144 5.62 7.63 -8.37
C GLY A 144 6.45 6.71 -7.48
N ILE A 145 5.97 6.36 -6.29
CA ILE A 145 6.65 5.43 -5.38
C ILE A 145 6.67 4.02 -5.98
N ILE A 146 5.52 3.55 -6.50
CA ILE A 146 5.37 2.20 -7.08
C ILE A 146 6.29 2.03 -8.30
N SER A 147 6.33 3.01 -9.19
CA SER A 147 7.20 3.00 -10.38
C SER A 147 8.70 3.17 -10.06
N GLY A 148 9.02 3.63 -8.84
CA GLY A 148 10.38 3.96 -8.43
C GLY A 148 10.85 5.31 -8.98
N ASP A 149 9.95 6.19 -9.42
CA ASP A 149 10.26 7.55 -9.87
C ASP A 149 10.45 8.53 -8.70
N LEU A 150 9.71 8.31 -7.61
CA LEU A 150 9.71 9.13 -6.41
C LEU A 150 10.09 8.32 -5.18
N ARG A 151 10.95 8.88 -4.32
CA ARG A 151 11.43 8.21 -3.11
C ARG A 151 11.44 9.18 -1.92
N PHE A 152 10.94 8.73 -0.79
CA PHE A 152 11.04 9.43 0.50
C PHE A 152 12.14 8.76 1.31
N TYR A 153 13.38 9.19 1.07
CA TYR A 153 14.56 8.48 1.55
C TYR A 153 15.29 9.26 2.64
N SER A 154 15.56 8.57 3.75
CA SER A 154 16.61 8.95 4.69
C SER A 154 17.15 7.71 5.39
N PRO A 155 18.46 7.63 5.65
CA PRO A 155 19.06 6.52 6.39
C PRO A 155 18.77 6.59 7.90
N SER A 156 18.08 7.64 8.38
CA SER A 156 17.85 7.89 9.80
C SER A 156 16.39 8.24 10.07
N VAL A 157 15.79 7.56 11.05
CA VAL A 157 14.45 7.89 11.58
C VAL A 157 14.42 9.28 12.25
N LEU A 158 15.58 9.81 12.65
CA LEU A 158 15.70 11.13 13.29
C LEU A 158 15.84 12.26 12.27
N ARG A 159 16.00 11.94 10.98
CA ARG A 159 16.08 12.93 9.91
C ARG A 159 14.96 12.68 8.91
N THR A 160 13.92 13.49 8.99
CA THR A 160 12.86 13.53 7.99
C THR A 160 13.43 14.04 6.66
N PRO A 161 13.21 13.34 5.54
CA PRO A 161 13.56 13.83 4.21
C PRO A 161 12.91 15.20 3.92
N PHE A 162 13.56 16.03 3.10
CA PHE A 162 13.02 17.34 2.69
C PHE A 162 11.69 17.22 1.93
N GLY A 163 11.48 16.12 1.22
CA GLY A 163 10.30 15.83 0.43
C GLY A 163 10.49 14.53 -0.34
N PHE A 164 9.59 14.26 -1.29
CA PHE A 164 9.81 13.17 -2.25
C PHE A 164 10.87 13.58 -3.25
N GLN A 165 11.94 12.80 -3.32
CA GLN A 165 13.00 12.97 -4.29
C GLN A 165 12.60 12.33 -5.62
N ASN A 166 12.73 13.07 -6.72
CA ASN A 166 12.75 12.49 -8.07
C ASN A 166 14.09 11.76 -8.28
N VAL A 167 14.03 10.47 -8.57
CA VAL A 167 15.21 9.61 -8.73
C VAL A 167 15.43 9.20 -10.20
N ARG A 168 15.00 10.04 -11.14
CA ARG A 168 15.24 9.86 -12.57
C ARG A 168 16.30 10.83 -13.10
N GLY A 169 17.01 10.38 -14.14
CA GLY A 169 17.95 11.21 -14.88
C GLY A 169 19.01 11.88 -13.97
N PRO A 170 19.30 13.17 -14.16
CA PRO A 170 20.27 13.90 -13.33
C PRO A 170 19.93 13.94 -11.83
N CYS A 171 18.64 13.85 -11.47
CA CYS A 171 18.19 13.89 -10.08
C CYS A 171 18.54 12.62 -9.28
N ALA A 172 18.88 11.53 -9.99
CA ALA A 172 19.36 10.27 -9.42
C ALA A 172 20.85 10.29 -9.05
N ALA A 173 21.61 11.32 -9.45
CA ALA A 173 23.05 11.41 -9.24
C ALA A 173 23.39 11.83 -7.79
N VAL A 174 22.95 11.01 -6.82
CA VAL A 174 23.09 11.26 -5.38
C VAL A 174 23.90 10.15 -4.70
N PRO A 175 24.59 10.43 -3.58
CA PRO A 175 25.46 9.44 -2.94
C PRO A 175 24.76 8.14 -2.53
N ASP A 176 23.47 8.19 -2.23
CA ASP A 176 22.70 7.07 -1.69
C ASP A 176 21.83 6.33 -2.71
N ILE A 177 22.01 6.58 -4.02
CA ILE A 177 21.16 6.01 -5.07
C ILE A 177 21.10 4.47 -5.03
N GLU A 178 22.21 3.80 -4.76
CA GLU A 178 22.21 2.32 -4.66
C GLU A 178 21.38 1.80 -3.48
N VAL A 179 21.32 2.56 -2.36
CA VAL A 179 20.48 2.21 -1.21
C VAL A 179 19.02 2.44 -1.55
N ILE A 180 18.74 3.56 -2.22
CA ILE A 180 17.41 3.91 -2.71
C ILE A 180 16.87 2.83 -3.65
N ASP A 181 17.65 2.40 -4.64
CA ASP A 181 17.27 1.35 -5.59
C ASP A 181 16.97 0.02 -4.88
N ARG A 182 17.84 -0.39 -3.94
CA ARG A 182 17.59 -1.60 -3.13
C ARG A 182 16.33 -1.48 -2.26
N SER A 183 16.07 -0.30 -1.71
CA SER A 183 14.86 -0.06 -0.90
C SER A 183 13.58 -0.11 -1.74
N HIS A 184 13.63 0.19 -3.04
CA HIS A 184 12.49 -0.02 -3.95
C HIS A 184 12.25 -1.52 -4.24
N VAL A 185 13.31 -2.32 -4.35
CA VAL A 185 13.15 -3.79 -4.42
C VAL A 185 12.52 -4.34 -3.13
N ALA A 186 12.97 -3.86 -1.97
CA ALA A 186 12.36 -4.23 -0.69
C ALA A 186 10.89 -3.78 -0.59
N LEU A 187 10.56 -2.58 -1.10
CA LEU A 187 9.19 -2.07 -1.21
C LEU A 187 8.31 -3.05 -2.00
N THR A 188 8.72 -3.37 -3.23
CA THR A 188 7.90 -4.20 -4.13
C THR A 188 7.71 -5.62 -3.63
N THR A 189 8.70 -6.17 -2.92
CA THR A 189 8.65 -7.56 -2.41
C THR A 189 8.03 -7.68 -1.03
N GLY A 190 8.13 -6.65 -0.18
CA GLY A 190 7.67 -6.68 1.21
C GLY A 190 6.26 -6.13 1.43
N PHE A 191 5.67 -5.45 0.45
CA PHE A 191 4.39 -4.74 0.64
C PHE A 191 3.29 -5.62 1.22
N GLY A 192 3.02 -6.78 0.63
CA GLY A 192 1.92 -7.64 1.07
C GLY A 192 2.08 -8.15 2.50
N GLY A 193 3.30 -8.48 2.92
CA GLY A 193 3.57 -8.89 4.29
C GLY A 193 3.51 -7.72 5.28
N TYR A 194 3.93 -6.52 4.87
CA TYR A 194 3.77 -5.30 5.68
C TYR A 194 2.30 -5.03 5.98
N ILE A 195 1.43 -5.08 4.97
CA ILE A 195 0.00 -4.81 5.11
C ILE A 195 -0.64 -5.80 6.09
N ARG A 196 -0.30 -7.09 6.00
CA ARG A 196 -0.81 -8.10 6.94
C ARG A 196 -0.29 -7.90 8.37
N ALA A 197 0.98 -7.54 8.52
CA ALA A 197 1.57 -7.26 9.84
C ALA A 197 0.91 -6.03 10.48
N LEU A 198 0.70 -4.97 9.72
CA LEU A 198 0.00 -3.77 10.18
C LEU A 198 -1.46 -4.11 10.56
N GLY A 199 -2.16 -4.84 9.70
CA GLY A 199 -3.55 -5.25 9.93
C GLY A 199 -3.77 -6.06 11.20
N ALA A 200 -2.82 -6.92 11.55
CA ALA A 200 -2.89 -7.74 12.77
C ALA A 200 -2.77 -6.92 14.06
N GLU A 201 -2.17 -5.72 14.01
CA GLU A 201 -1.91 -4.89 15.18
C GLU A 201 -2.82 -3.64 15.24
N THR A 202 -3.52 -3.33 14.16
CA THR A 202 -4.33 -2.11 14.03
C THR A 202 -5.82 -2.44 14.14
N LEU A 203 -6.53 -1.80 15.08
CA LEU A 203 -7.99 -1.90 15.17
C LEU A 203 -8.66 -0.95 14.17
N CYS A 204 -9.71 -1.38 13.48
CA CYS A 204 -10.42 -0.52 12.52
C CYS A 204 -11.20 0.61 13.22
N GLU A 205 -11.71 0.36 14.43
CA GLU A 205 -12.42 1.33 15.25
C GLU A 205 -11.84 1.35 16.67
N GLY A 206 -11.85 2.52 17.32
CA GLY A 206 -11.39 2.69 18.70
C GLY A 206 -10.43 3.85 18.89
N ASP A 207 -10.01 4.06 20.15
CA ASP A 207 -9.04 5.09 20.48
C ASP A 207 -7.63 4.68 20.04
N GLN A 208 -7.28 5.04 18.80
CA GLN A 208 -5.92 4.88 18.26
C GLN A 208 -4.92 5.91 18.82
N SER A 209 -5.36 6.85 19.67
CA SER A 209 -4.47 7.89 20.20
C SER A 209 -3.47 7.37 21.25
N GLY A 210 -3.65 6.13 21.71
CA GLY A 210 -2.86 5.53 22.79
C GLY A 210 -1.50 4.95 22.38
N ASP A 211 -1.27 4.57 21.11
CA ASP A 211 -0.03 3.85 20.79
C ASP A 211 0.51 4.00 19.35
N LEU A 212 0.45 5.22 18.81
CA LEU A 212 1.22 5.57 17.59
C LEU A 212 2.71 5.20 17.71
N SER A 213 3.26 5.19 18.93
CA SER A 213 4.62 4.70 19.20
C SER A 213 4.81 3.23 18.87
N TYR A 214 3.87 2.36 19.27
CA TYR A 214 3.95 0.93 19.04
C TYR A 214 3.73 0.60 17.57
N GLU A 215 2.72 1.18 16.94
CA GLU A 215 2.46 0.98 15.51
C GLU A 215 3.68 1.39 14.67
N VAL A 216 4.23 2.60 14.91
CA VAL A 216 5.44 3.07 14.23
C VAL A 216 6.62 2.14 14.52
N SER A 217 6.73 1.59 15.73
CA SER A 217 7.80 0.65 16.06
C SER A 217 7.67 -0.68 15.32
N VAL A 218 6.46 -1.23 15.18
CA VAL A 218 6.20 -2.48 14.44
C VAL A 218 6.48 -2.27 12.95
N MET A 219 5.98 -1.16 12.40
CA MET A 219 6.17 -0.78 11.01
C MET A 219 7.65 -0.55 10.67
N ALA A 220 8.38 0.19 11.51
CA ALA A 220 9.80 0.45 11.31
C ALA A 220 10.62 -0.85 11.42
N GLN A 221 10.28 -1.74 12.36
CA GLN A 221 10.95 -3.04 12.49
C GLN A 221 10.73 -3.92 11.27
N TYR A 222 9.49 -4.07 10.81
CA TYR A 222 9.17 -4.85 9.62
C TYR A 222 9.94 -4.32 8.40
N THR A 223 9.88 -3.01 8.17
CA THR A 223 10.54 -2.38 7.02
C THR A 223 12.05 -2.44 7.09
N ALA A 224 12.65 -2.43 8.28
CA ALA A 224 14.08 -2.69 8.45
C ALA A 224 14.43 -4.15 8.10
N THR A 225 13.66 -5.12 8.59
CA THR A 225 13.90 -6.56 8.33
C THR A 225 13.79 -6.92 6.86
N VAL A 226 12.79 -6.42 6.13
CA VAL A 226 12.67 -6.69 4.68
C VAL A 226 13.79 -6.05 3.86
N GLN A 227 14.47 -5.03 4.39
CA GLN A 227 15.66 -4.43 3.80
C GLN A 227 16.96 -5.13 4.24
N GLY A 228 16.86 -6.25 4.96
CA GLY A 228 17.99 -7.06 5.40
C GLY A 228 18.67 -6.57 6.69
N PHE A 229 18.06 -5.62 7.41
CA PHE A 229 18.55 -5.20 8.72
C PHE A 229 18.22 -6.26 9.77
N ASP A 230 19.24 -6.75 10.47
CA ASP A 230 19.08 -7.72 11.56
C ASP A 230 18.95 -6.99 12.89
N LEU A 231 17.72 -6.92 13.41
CA LEU A 231 17.42 -6.26 14.69
C LEU A 231 18.04 -6.98 15.90
N SER A 232 18.46 -8.24 15.75
CA SER A 232 19.02 -9.05 16.83
C SER A 232 20.55 -8.95 16.96
N ASP A 233 21.23 -8.54 15.89
CA ASP A 233 22.70 -8.51 15.83
C ASP A 233 23.24 -7.06 15.86
N LYS A 234 23.64 -6.61 17.05
CA LYS A 234 24.19 -5.27 17.26
C LYS A 234 25.66 -5.12 16.87
N GLU A 235 26.34 -6.21 16.53
CA GLU A 235 27.79 -6.25 16.31
C GLU A 235 28.15 -6.31 14.82
N LYS A 236 27.18 -6.54 13.95
CA LYS A 236 27.36 -6.65 12.50
C LYS A 236 27.38 -5.27 11.81
N ASP A 237 28.16 -5.18 10.73
CA ASP A 237 27.99 -4.12 9.73
C ASP A 237 26.62 -4.29 9.07
N GLN A 238 25.63 -3.57 9.61
CA GLN A 238 24.26 -3.59 9.11
C GLN A 238 24.18 -2.87 7.76
N PRO A 239 23.32 -3.33 6.83
CA PRO A 239 23.10 -2.60 5.61
C PRO A 239 22.53 -1.22 5.92
N ARG A 240 22.94 -0.21 5.16
CA ARG A 240 22.19 1.06 5.10
C ARG A 240 20.83 0.77 4.47
N ILE A 241 19.78 1.27 5.10
CA ILE A 241 18.38 1.07 4.70
C ILE A 241 17.68 2.43 4.48
N ASN A 242 16.50 2.43 3.85
CA ASN A 242 15.58 3.54 3.97
C ASN A 242 14.79 3.42 5.28
N ALA A 243 15.05 4.30 6.24
CA ALA A 243 14.38 4.32 7.54
C ALA A 243 12.90 4.75 7.45
N TRP A 244 12.48 5.29 6.31
CA TRP A 244 11.14 5.82 6.06
C TRP A 244 10.33 4.95 5.07
N LEU A 245 10.78 3.73 4.77
CA LEU A 245 10.07 2.83 3.85
C LEU A 245 8.63 2.53 4.31
N TRP A 246 8.37 2.50 5.62
CA TRP A 246 7.01 2.31 6.15
C TRP A 246 6.06 3.44 5.73
N PHE A 247 6.56 4.68 5.64
CA PHE A 247 5.75 5.83 5.24
C PHE A 247 5.39 5.74 3.76
N GLU A 248 6.30 5.24 2.92
CA GLU A 248 6.01 4.97 1.51
C GLU A 248 4.93 3.88 1.35
N TYR A 249 4.95 2.84 2.19
CA TYR A 249 3.87 1.83 2.20
C TYR A 249 2.52 2.42 2.60
N ASP A 250 2.48 3.27 3.62
CA ASP A 250 1.26 3.95 4.07
C ASP A 250 0.65 4.81 2.95
N LEU A 251 1.49 5.56 2.23
CA LEU A 251 1.05 6.38 1.10
C LEU A 251 0.53 5.54 -0.08
N ILE A 252 1.14 4.39 -0.35
CA ILE A 252 0.62 3.44 -1.34
C ILE A 252 -0.76 2.94 -0.92
N ALA A 253 -0.95 2.59 0.35
CA ALA A 253 -2.23 2.13 0.87
C ALA A 253 -3.32 3.22 0.80
N MET A 254 -2.96 4.48 1.09
CA MET A 254 -3.83 5.64 0.87
C MET A 254 -4.20 5.81 -0.60
N ALA A 255 -3.21 5.79 -1.50
CA ALA A 255 -3.43 5.92 -2.94
C ALA A 255 -4.27 4.76 -3.52
N ALA A 256 -4.20 3.58 -2.91
CA ALA A 256 -5.02 2.42 -3.26
C ALA A 256 -6.48 2.52 -2.75
N GLY A 257 -6.84 3.59 -2.02
CA GLY A 257 -8.19 3.77 -1.46
C GLY A 257 -8.50 2.78 -0.34
N TRP A 258 -7.50 2.41 0.45
CA TRP A 258 -7.68 1.53 1.61
C TRP A 258 -7.92 2.30 2.91
N HIS A 259 -8.04 3.63 2.81
CA HIS A 259 -8.50 4.51 3.88
C HIS A 259 -9.83 5.14 3.47
N GLU A 260 -10.84 5.00 4.31
CA GLU A 260 -12.16 5.58 4.10
C GLU A 260 -12.24 6.98 4.68
N GLY A 261 -12.81 7.93 3.93
CA GLY A 261 -12.89 9.33 4.37
C GLY A 261 -11.55 10.06 4.40
N LEU A 262 -10.53 9.57 3.69
CA LEU A 262 -9.25 10.24 3.53
C LEU A 262 -9.43 11.62 2.86
N THR A 263 -8.85 12.66 3.46
CA THR A 263 -8.81 14.04 2.92
C THR A 263 -7.42 14.63 3.08
N SER A 264 -7.22 15.87 2.61
CA SER A 264 -5.95 16.60 2.78
C SER A 264 -5.54 16.83 4.23
N THR A 265 -6.48 16.76 5.17
CA THR A 265 -6.24 17.04 6.59
C THR A 265 -6.58 15.86 7.50
N GLU A 266 -7.22 14.82 6.98
CA GLU A 266 -7.67 13.67 7.75
C GLU A 266 -7.15 12.40 7.08
N ARG A 267 -6.43 11.55 7.82
CA ARG A 267 -5.89 10.27 7.33
C ARG A 267 -6.97 9.26 6.93
N GLY A 268 -8.22 9.52 7.26
CA GLY A 268 -9.32 8.57 7.11
C GLY A 268 -9.18 7.37 8.05
N THR A 269 -10.17 6.48 8.00
CA THR A 269 -10.20 5.23 8.77
C THR A 269 -9.62 4.10 7.92
N PRO A 270 -8.62 3.34 8.39
CA PRO A 270 -8.17 2.17 7.66
C PRO A 270 -9.31 1.14 7.59
N ARG A 271 -9.39 0.39 6.49
CA ARG A 271 -10.26 -0.78 6.38
C ARG A 271 -9.43 -2.06 6.27
N PRO A 272 -10.00 -3.25 6.53
CA PRO A 272 -9.28 -4.49 6.30
C PRO A 272 -8.74 -4.57 4.84
N PRO A 273 -7.50 -5.07 4.64
CA PRO A 273 -6.66 -5.78 5.61
C PRO A 273 -5.70 -4.87 6.41
N LEU A 274 -5.81 -3.54 6.33
CA LEU A 274 -4.95 -2.62 7.09
C LEU A 274 -5.25 -2.60 8.59
N CYS A 275 -6.40 -3.15 8.97
CA CYS A 275 -6.88 -3.26 10.33
C CYS A 275 -7.77 -4.50 10.50
N HIS A 276 -8.13 -4.80 11.74
CA HIS A 276 -9.09 -5.84 12.12
C HIS A 276 -10.12 -5.31 13.12
N TYR A 277 -11.19 -6.08 13.33
CA TYR A 277 -12.19 -5.86 14.37
C TYR A 277 -12.04 -6.90 15.49
N ASP A 278 -12.32 -6.51 16.73
CA ASP A 278 -12.33 -7.38 17.92
C ASP A 278 -13.57 -8.28 18.03
#